data_AF-A0A9D6MZ92-F1
#
_entry.id   AF-A0A9D6MZ92-F1
#
_cell.length_a   1.000
_cell.length_b   1.000
_cell.length_c   1.000
_cell.angle_alpha   90.00
_cell.angle_beta   90.00
_cell.angle_gamma   90.00
#
_symmetry.space_group_name_H-M   'P 1'
#
loop_
_entity.id
_entity.type
_entity.pdbx_description
1 polymer ?
#
loop_
_entity_poly.entity_id
_entity_poly.type
_entity_poly.pdbx_seq_one_letter_code
_entity_poly.pdbx_strand_id
1 'polypeptide(L)'
;MLNLYEGVRTNPGYNKLEIGDFLFAEYTCGVGDEKLGLWTHTDYLVNVVTGKKTWHTAEGVWRANPGETLFFKKGAAIVEQHFEVDFCLLMFFIPDDLVRSTVREIAGSLVAAPAGIATIKSAVRVENDTALSAFFQSMRTYFAGKEKPSEPLVRLKVKELIVSILTSGRNPALAVYFRLLGDGTLPSVVGIMEENFRFNLSLEEYARLCHRSLSSFKRDFQTSFQEAPGKWLLRKRLDYSAALLRTSKMNVTEIAFESGFEDVSHFSREHFARCLPTEFFPRRLTLTVKSLNLAAKHGLSIFRIMLPAITTRDDDANANTPTRSAVFASLSACCESGHIRCPSEELVDNLSELSHVYARYMNLTGLINECACLKVRTAARALTRFYDDAFRPVGLRATQLSVLVAVAFGEAVSIASLSRLLGMDRSTLTRNLKPLEAKGLVSLGPEGRHRSRTLSITSKGDQLVRTALPIWEKTQQTLREELKKPHWMNLHAELDHVIKSADAL
;
A
#
# COMPACT_ATOMS: atom_id res chain seq x y z
N MET A 1 -2.37 7.45 -3.31
CA MET A 1 -2.11 7.73 -4.75
C MET A 1 -2.07 9.24 -4.93
N LEU A 2 -1.29 9.77 -5.87
CA LEU A 2 -1.32 11.20 -6.18
C LEU A 2 -2.30 11.49 -7.31
N ASN A 3 -3.05 12.59 -7.22
CA ASN A 3 -3.88 13.07 -8.33
C ASN A 3 -2.96 13.70 -9.38
N LEU A 4 -2.87 13.08 -10.55
CA LEU A 4 -2.02 13.50 -11.66
C LEU A 4 -2.41 14.86 -12.23
N TYR A 5 -3.71 15.10 -12.44
CA TYR A 5 -4.20 16.38 -12.96
C TYR A 5 -3.83 17.52 -12.01
N GLU A 6 -4.15 17.40 -10.73
CA GLU A 6 -3.80 18.40 -9.72
C GLU A 6 -2.29 18.50 -9.48
N GLY A 7 -1.58 17.38 -9.53
CA GLY A 7 -0.13 17.33 -9.41
C GLY A 7 0.56 18.14 -10.51
N VAL A 8 0.15 17.96 -11.77
CA VAL A 8 0.65 18.76 -12.90
C VAL A 8 0.23 20.23 -12.75
N ARG A 9 -1.04 20.50 -12.44
CA ARG A 9 -1.59 21.86 -12.33
C ARG A 9 -0.91 22.67 -11.23
N THR A 10 -0.60 22.08 -10.08
CA THR A 10 -0.04 22.80 -8.93
C THR A 10 1.48 22.81 -8.87
N ASN A 11 2.17 21.83 -9.47
CA ASN A 11 3.63 21.74 -9.35
C ASN A 11 4.35 22.76 -10.27
N PRO A 12 5.15 23.70 -9.73
CA PRO A 12 5.83 24.73 -10.52
C PRO A 12 6.96 24.18 -11.41
N GLY A 13 7.41 22.94 -11.19
CA GLY A 13 8.46 22.30 -11.99
C GLY A 13 8.00 21.80 -13.37
N TYR A 14 6.69 21.81 -13.66
CA TYR A 14 6.20 21.49 -15.00
C TYR A 14 6.18 22.73 -15.88
N ASN A 15 6.71 22.61 -17.10
CA ASN A 15 6.41 23.57 -18.17
C ASN A 15 4.96 23.32 -18.62
N LYS A 16 4.02 24.18 -18.23
CA LYS A 16 2.58 23.92 -18.38
C LYS A 16 1.79 25.11 -18.89
N LEU A 17 0.73 24.81 -19.63
CA LEU A 17 -0.27 25.75 -20.11
C LEU A 17 -1.60 25.45 -19.43
N GLU A 18 -2.01 26.32 -18.51
CA GLU A 18 -3.33 26.34 -17.89
C GLU A 18 -4.10 27.53 -18.46
N ILE A 19 -5.12 27.25 -19.26
CA ILE A 19 -5.91 28.24 -20.02
C ILE A 19 -7.38 27.81 -19.97
N GLY A 20 -8.18 28.48 -19.13
CA GLY A 20 -9.55 28.04 -18.86
C GLY A 20 -9.57 26.64 -18.24
N ASP A 21 -10.36 25.73 -18.80
CA ASP A 21 -10.45 24.33 -18.37
C ASP A 21 -9.37 23.43 -19.01
N PHE A 22 -8.47 24.00 -19.81
CA PHE A 22 -7.44 23.26 -20.52
C PHE A 22 -6.15 23.22 -19.73
N LEU A 23 -5.62 22.01 -19.56
CA LEU A 23 -4.32 21.75 -18.96
C LEU A 23 -3.46 20.95 -19.94
N PHE A 24 -2.31 21.51 -20.27
CA PHE A 24 -1.27 20.84 -21.02
C PHE A 24 0.06 20.96 -20.28
N ALA A 25 0.88 19.92 -20.35
CA ALA A 25 2.20 19.96 -19.73
C ALA A 25 3.24 19.28 -20.60
N GLU A 26 4.38 19.95 -20.72
CA GLU A 26 5.63 19.34 -21.09
C GLU A 26 6.33 18.88 -19.80
N TYR A 27 6.64 17.60 -19.74
CA TYR A 27 7.24 16.98 -18.57
C TYR A 27 8.67 16.52 -18.88
N THR A 28 9.62 17.12 -18.18
CA THR A 28 11.02 16.71 -18.12
C THR A 28 11.33 16.19 -16.71
N CYS A 29 12.16 15.15 -16.61
CA CYS A 29 12.35 14.38 -15.37
C CYS A 29 12.78 15.24 -14.18
N GLY A 30 11.97 15.27 -13.12
CA GLY A 30 12.28 16.00 -11.89
C GLY A 30 11.96 15.24 -10.60
N VAL A 31 11.55 13.97 -10.67
CA VAL A 31 11.09 13.19 -9.50
C VAL A 31 11.99 11.97 -9.31
N GLY A 32 12.62 11.83 -8.15
CA GLY A 32 13.60 10.76 -7.84
C GLY A 32 13.02 9.38 -7.53
N ASP A 33 11.70 9.19 -7.57
CA ASP A 33 11.06 7.90 -7.28
C ASP A 33 10.95 7.02 -8.54
N GLU A 34 11.41 5.78 -8.47
CA GLU A 34 11.39 4.83 -9.59
C GLU A 34 9.96 4.45 -10.02
N LYS A 35 9.02 4.34 -9.07
CA LYS A 35 7.60 4.05 -9.32
C LYS A 35 6.70 4.97 -8.53
N LEU A 36 5.69 5.55 -9.19
CA LEU A 36 4.75 6.50 -8.62
C LEU A 36 3.31 6.12 -8.93
N GLY A 37 2.49 5.95 -7.90
CA GLY A 37 1.06 5.68 -8.05
C GLY A 37 0.26 6.95 -8.33
N LEU A 38 -0.36 7.02 -9.51
CA LEU A 38 -1.08 8.19 -10.02
C LEU A 38 -2.54 7.86 -10.34
N TRP A 39 -3.43 8.84 -10.15
CA TRP A 39 -4.81 8.76 -10.61
C TRP A 39 -5.27 10.08 -11.22
N THR A 40 -6.23 10.06 -12.14
CA THR A 40 -6.81 11.27 -12.73
C THR A 40 -8.29 11.09 -13.00
N HIS A 41 -9.04 12.19 -12.88
CA HIS A 41 -10.47 12.27 -13.20
C HIS A 41 -10.73 12.75 -14.65
N THR A 42 -9.67 13.06 -15.38
CA THR A 42 -9.74 13.56 -16.76
C THR A 42 -8.96 12.62 -17.67
N ASP A 43 -9.57 12.28 -18.81
CA ASP A 43 -8.92 11.52 -19.88
C ASP A 43 -7.72 12.31 -20.40
N TYR A 44 -6.64 11.62 -20.80
CA TYR A 44 -5.45 12.29 -21.26
C TYR A 44 -4.68 11.54 -22.34
N LEU A 45 -4.03 12.30 -23.21
CA LEU A 45 -3.07 11.80 -24.18
C LEU A 45 -1.65 12.10 -23.73
N VAL A 46 -0.75 11.16 -23.99
CA VAL A 46 0.69 11.33 -23.81
C VAL A 46 1.36 11.13 -25.16
N ASN A 47 2.12 12.12 -25.61
CA ASN A 47 3.03 11.98 -26.75
C ASN A 47 4.48 12.01 -26.24
N VAL A 48 5.23 10.95 -26.48
CA VAL A 48 6.63 10.87 -26.04
C VAL A 48 7.52 11.60 -27.04
N VAL A 49 8.30 12.57 -26.56
CA VAL A 49 9.22 13.36 -27.38
C VAL A 49 10.60 12.73 -27.38
N THR A 50 11.14 12.43 -26.19
CA THR A 50 12.43 11.76 -25.98
C THR A 50 12.34 10.82 -24.79
N GLY A 51 13.28 9.87 -24.71
CA GLY A 51 13.35 8.90 -23.63
C GLY A 51 12.27 7.82 -23.70
N LYS A 52 12.06 7.14 -22.58
CA LYS A 52 11.14 6.01 -22.47
C LYS A 52 10.36 6.12 -21.16
N LYS A 53 9.07 5.78 -21.20
CA LYS A 53 8.23 5.76 -20.01
C LYS A 53 7.29 4.56 -20.00
N THR A 54 7.00 4.07 -18.80
CA THR A 54 6.19 2.87 -18.58
C THR A 54 5.04 3.16 -17.63
N TRP A 55 3.84 2.68 -17.99
CA TRP A 55 2.63 2.75 -17.19
C TRP A 55 2.13 1.33 -16.91
N HIS A 56 1.89 1.02 -15.64
CA HIS A 56 1.29 -0.23 -15.19
C HIS A 56 -0.19 0.06 -14.88
N THR A 57 -1.06 -0.48 -15.71
CA THR A 57 -2.52 -0.38 -15.59
C THR A 57 -3.09 -1.69 -15.09
N ALA A 58 -4.40 -1.74 -14.87
CA ALA A 58 -5.04 -2.96 -14.45
C ALA A 58 -4.88 -4.10 -15.49
N GLU A 59 -4.89 -3.77 -16.78
CA GLU A 59 -4.89 -4.75 -17.87
C GLU A 59 -3.50 -5.13 -18.37
N GLY A 60 -2.47 -4.37 -17.96
CA GLY A 60 -1.10 -4.64 -18.40
C GLY A 60 -0.18 -3.44 -18.35
N VAL A 61 0.97 -3.63 -18.99
CA VAL A 61 2.10 -2.69 -18.98
C VAL A 61 2.22 -2.00 -20.33
N TRP A 62 2.13 -0.68 -20.32
CA TRP A 62 2.21 0.18 -21.50
C TRP A 62 3.55 0.88 -21.52
N ARG A 63 4.36 0.61 -22.55
CA ARG A 63 5.65 1.27 -22.79
C ARG A 63 5.54 2.12 -24.02
N ALA A 64 6.03 3.36 -23.96
CA ALA A 64 6.06 4.25 -25.11
C ALA A 64 7.48 4.70 -25.42
N ASN A 65 7.79 4.72 -26.73
CA ASN A 65 9.04 5.20 -27.31
C ASN A 65 8.84 6.59 -27.93
N PRO A 66 9.92 7.33 -28.28
CA PRO A 66 9.82 8.61 -28.95
C PRO A 66 8.93 8.57 -30.21
N GLY A 67 8.03 9.55 -30.33
CA GLY A 67 7.04 9.65 -31.41
C GLY A 67 5.75 8.88 -31.17
N GLU A 68 5.72 7.94 -30.21
CA GLU A 68 4.49 7.20 -29.88
C GLU A 68 3.51 8.05 -29.05
N THR A 69 2.23 7.81 -29.29
CA THR A 69 1.13 8.43 -28.55
C THR A 69 0.33 7.35 -27.82
N LEU A 70 0.05 7.57 -26.54
CA LEU A 70 -0.84 6.74 -25.73
C LEU A 70 -2.04 7.58 -25.27
N PHE A 71 -3.23 6.99 -25.32
CA PHE A 71 -4.41 7.52 -24.67
C PHE A 71 -4.67 6.76 -23.37
N PHE A 72 -5.03 7.49 -22.33
CA PHE A 72 -5.44 6.95 -21.03
C PHE A 72 -6.81 7.50 -20.66
N LYS A 73 -7.72 6.59 -20.31
CA LYS A 73 -8.98 6.92 -19.66
C LYS A 73 -8.70 7.41 -18.24
N LYS A 74 -9.56 8.28 -17.72
CA LYS A 74 -9.62 8.60 -16.29
C LYS A 74 -9.68 7.32 -15.45
N GLY A 75 -8.86 7.28 -14.41
CA GLY A 75 -8.58 6.09 -13.63
C GLY A 75 -7.23 6.18 -12.97
N ALA A 76 -6.72 5.05 -12.51
CA ALA A 76 -5.46 4.94 -11.80
C ALA A 76 -4.43 4.05 -12.53
N ALA A 77 -3.15 4.38 -12.35
CA ALA A 77 -2.01 3.64 -12.90
C ALA A 77 -0.77 3.85 -12.03
N ILE A 78 0.17 2.91 -12.08
CA ILE A 78 1.51 3.10 -11.53
C ILE A 78 2.44 3.50 -12.67
N VAL A 79 3.12 4.63 -12.52
CA VAL A 79 4.05 5.15 -13.52
C VAL A 79 5.47 4.83 -13.08
N GLU A 80 6.25 4.23 -13.97
CA GLU A 80 7.64 3.86 -13.74
C GLU A 80 8.56 4.79 -14.54
N GLN A 81 9.57 5.32 -13.86
CA GLN A 81 10.55 6.27 -14.41
C GLN A 81 11.85 5.55 -14.78
N HIS A 82 12.41 5.92 -15.93
CA HIS A 82 13.65 5.38 -16.47
C HIS A 82 14.70 6.51 -16.41
N PHE A 83 15.61 6.46 -15.43
CA PHE A 83 16.55 7.56 -15.14
C PHE A 83 17.81 7.57 -16.02
N GLU A 84 18.00 6.55 -16.86
CA GLU A 84 19.21 6.41 -17.71
C GLU A 84 19.22 7.35 -18.91
N VAL A 85 18.09 7.95 -19.28
CA VAL A 85 17.95 8.84 -20.45
C VAL A 85 17.05 10.01 -20.09
N ASP A 86 17.43 11.23 -20.50
CA ASP A 86 16.55 12.39 -20.45
C ASP A 86 15.24 12.07 -21.18
N PHE A 87 14.12 12.15 -20.47
CA PHE A 87 12.81 11.98 -21.08
C PHE A 87 12.07 13.31 -21.17
N CYS A 88 11.32 13.44 -22.25
CA CYS A 88 10.38 14.53 -22.47
C CYS A 88 9.09 13.95 -23.04
N LEU A 89 7.96 14.37 -22.49
CA LEU A 89 6.64 14.02 -23.02
C LEU A 89 5.69 15.22 -22.95
N LEU A 90 4.70 15.21 -23.83
CA LEU A 90 3.58 16.13 -23.79
C LEU A 90 2.36 15.42 -23.24
N MET A 91 1.68 16.06 -22.29
CA MET A 91 0.42 15.59 -21.70
C MET A 91 -0.71 16.54 -22.10
N PHE A 92 -1.80 15.98 -22.59
CA PHE A 92 -3.00 16.71 -22.96
C PHE A 92 -4.20 16.15 -22.20
N PHE A 93 -4.72 16.91 -21.24
CA PHE A 93 -5.95 16.53 -20.53
C PHE A 93 -7.16 17.02 -21.34
N ILE A 94 -8.12 16.13 -21.58
CA ILE A 94 -9.24 16.37 -22.48
C ILE A 94 -10.53 16.49 -21.66
N PRO A 95 -11.16 17.68 -21.61
CA PRO A 95 -12.43 17.85 -20.90
C PRO A 95 -13.58 17.07 -21.55
N ASP A 96 -14.37 16.35 -20.75
CA ASP A 96 -15.54 15.58 -21.21
C ASP A 96 -16.54 16.44 -22.01
N ASP A 97 -16.78 17.69 -21.59
CA ASP A 97 -17.71 18.59 -22.27
C ASP A 97 -17.22 18.98 -23.68
N LEU A 98 -15.91 19.05 -23.87
CA LEU A 98 -15.35 19.30 -25.19
C LEU A 98 -15.45 18.06 -26.08
N VAL A 99 -15.17 16.86 -25.54
CA VAL A 99 -15.41 15.60 -26.27
C VAL A 99 -16.86 15.53 -26.71
N ARG A 100 -17.79 15.79 -25.79
CA ARG A 100 -19.23 15.72 -26.04
C ARG A 100 -19.70 16.70 -27.09
N SER A 101 -19.32 17.96 -26.98
CA SER A 101 -19.69 18.98 -27.98
C SER A 101 -19.08 18.67 -29.36
N THR A 102 -17.81 18.25 -29.40
CA THR A 102 -17.12 17.91 -30.66
C THR A 102 -17.72 16.70 -31.34
N VAL A 103 -17.99 15.61 -30.60
CA VAL A 103 -18.60 14.39 -31.15
C VAL A 103 -19.97 14.66 -31.74
N ARG A 104 -20.78 15.51 -31.09
CA ARG A 104 -22.09 15.94 -31.61
C ARG A 104 -21.96 16.76 -32.89
N GLU A 105 -20.98 17.66 -32.94
CA GLU A 105 -20.70 18.51 -34.12
C GLU A 105 -20.31 17.67 -35.35
N ILE A 106 -19.48 16.64 -35.15
CA ILE A 106 -18.98 15.81 -36.25
C ILE A 106 -19.75 14.51 -36.47
N ALA A 107 -20.90 14.31 -35.80
CA ALA A 107 -21.61 13.03 -35.78
C ALA A 107 -21.86 12.44 -37.18
N GLY A 108 -22.15 13.28 -38.17
CA GLY A 108 -22.36 12.86 -39.57
C GLY A 108 -21.08 12.49 -40.35
N SER A 109 -19.90 12.86 -39.85
CA SER A 109 -18.59 12.59 -40.47
C SER A 109 -17.83 11.45 -39.78
N LEU A 110 -18.42 10.86 -38.73
CA LEU A 110 -17.80 9.80 -37.95
C LEU A 110 -17.79 8.46 -38.71
N VAL A 111 -16.61 7.84 -38.84
CA VAL A 111 -16.46 6.53 -39.50
C VAL A 111 -17.11 5.44 -38.66
N ALA A 112 -18.13 4.73 -39.14
CA ALA A 112 -18.78 3.66 -38.39
C ALA A 112 -17.76 2.69 -37.78
N ALA A 113 -17.87 2.43 -36.46
CA ALA A 113 -16.98 1.49 -35.81
C ALA A 113 -17.37 0.07 -36.25
N PRO A 114 -16.41 -0.78 -36.67
CA PRO A 114 -16.68 -2.17 -36.96
C PRO A 114 -17.41 -2.87 -35.81
N ALA A 115 -18.35 -3.76 -36.15
CA ALA A 115 -19.08 -4.55 -35.17
C ALA A 115 -18.11 -5.41 -34.33
N GLY A 116 -18.34 -5.49 -33.03
CA GLY A 116 -17.53 -6.31 -32.11
C GLY A 116 -16.26 -5.66 -31.58
N ILE A 117 -15.99 -4.39 -31.89
CA ILE A 117 -14.87 -3.67 -31.26
C ILE A 117 -15.15 -3.42 -29.79
N ALA A 118 -14.32 -4.01 -28.93
CA ALA A 118 -14.34 -3.74 -27.51
C ALA A 118 -13.91 -2.29 -27.23
N THR A 119 -14.60 -1.63 -26.30
CA THR A 119 -14.20 -0.32 -25.80
C THR A 119 -12.86 -0.41 -25.08
N ILE A 120 -12.15 0.71 -25.03
CA ILE A 120 -10.93 0.83 -24.24
C ILE A 120 -11.27 0.64 -22.76
N LYS A 121 -10.43 -0.14 -22.06
CA LYS A 121 -10.51 -0.31 -20.61
C LYS A 121 -9.81 0.86 -19.91
N SER A 122 -8.48 0.80 -19.81
CA SER A 122 -7.69 1.88 -19.17
C SER A 122 -6.86 2.71 -20.14
N ALA A 123 -6.26 2.08 -21.15
CA ALA A 123 -5.37 2.74 -22.09
C ALA A 123 -5.35 2.08 -23.47
N VAL A 124 -4.88 2.81 -24.47
CA VAL A 124 -4.65 2.31 -25.83
C VAL A 124 -3.54 3.10 -26.51
N ARG A 125 -2.79 2.45 -27.41
CA ARG A 125 -1.84 3.15 -28.29
C ARG A 125 -2.60 3.80 -29.43
N VAL A 126 -2.34 5.09 -29.65
CA VAL A 126 -2.95 5.86 -30.74
C VAL A 126 -2.09 5.70 -31.97
N GLU A 127 -2.69 5.25 -33.06
CA GLU A 127 -2.02 5.21 -34.35
C GLU A 127 -1.95 6.63 -34.91
N ASN A 128 -0.73 7.17 -34.96
CA ASN A 128 -0.46 8.50 -35.47
C ASN A 128 -0.43 8.51 -37.00
N ASP A 129 -1.08 9.49 -37.60
CA ASP A 129 -0.89 9.86 -39.00
C ASP A 129 -0.08 11.16 -39.12
N THR A 130 0.11 11.64 -40.35
CA THR A 130 0.83 12.89 -40.62
C THR A 130 0.17 14.09 -39.96
N ALA A 131 -1.16 14.15 -39.93
CA ALA A 131 -1.90 15.27 -39.35
C ALA A 131 -1.75 15.31 -37.83
N LEU A 132 -1.91 14.17 -37.16
CA LEU A 132 -1.76 14.05 -35.71
C LEU A 132 -0.30 14.31 -35.27
N SER A 133 0.68 13.88 -36.06
CA SER A 133 2.09 14.19 -35.82
C SER A 133 2.38 15.69 -35.96
N ALA A 134 1.82 16.34 -36.99
CA ALA A 134 1.93 17.78 -37.19
C ALA A 134 1.25 18.58 -36.07
N PHE A 135 0.12 18.08 -35.54
CA PHE A 135 -0.56 18.67 -34.38
C PHE A 135 0.37 18.73 -33.17
N PHE A 136 1.03 17.62 -32.79
CA PHE A 136 1.93 17.61 -31.64
C PHE A 136 3.12 18.56 -31.84
N GLN A 137 3.67 18.61 -33.05
CA GLN A 137 4.74 19.54 -33.37
C GLN A 137 4.28 21.01 -33.26
N SER A 138 3.06 21.31 -33.74
CA SER A 138 2.45 22.63 -33.59
C SER A 138 2.18 22.98 -32.13
N MET A 139 1.83 22.03 -31.27
CA MET A 139 1.57 22.31 -29.85
C MET A 139 2.85 22.63 -29.07
N ARG A 140 3.99 22.04 -29.45
CA ARG A 140 5.29 22.33 -28.82
C ARG A 140 5.69 23.80 -28.91
N THR A 141 5.31 24.50 -29.98
CA THR A 141 5.68 25.91 -30.15
C THR A 141 5.04 26.81 -29.09
N TYR A 142 3.86 26.46 -28.56
CA TYR A 142 3.22 27.21 -27.48
C TYR A 142 3.92 27.02 -26.12
N PHE A 143 4.60 25.89 -25.91
CA PHE A 143 5.41 25.66 -24.70
C PHE A 143 6.75 26.38 -24.74
N ALA A 144 7.28 26.65 -25.95
CA ALA A 144 8.50 27.42 -26.15
C ALA A 144 8.27 28.94 -26.18
N GLY A 145 7.03 29.37 -26.49
CA GLY A 145 6.66 30.78 -26.58
C GLY A 145 6.60 31.48 -25.21
N LYS A 146 6.90 32.78 -25.19
CA LYS A 146 6.75 33.63 -23.98
C LYS A 146 5.30 34.02 -23.71
N GLU A 147 4.48 34.09 -24.75
CA GLU A 147 3.07 34.46 -24.65
C GLU A 147 2.18 33.21 -24.72
N LYS A 148 1.17 33.17 -23.85
CA LYS A 148 0.19 32.09 -23.84
C LYS A 148 -0.79 32.27 -25.00
N PRO A 149 -1.17 31.20 -25.73
CA PRO A 149 -2.21 31.29 -26.73
C PRO A 149 -3.55 31.67 -26.09
N SER A 150 -4.46 32.27 -26.88
CA SER A 150 -5.80 32.59 -26.41
C SER A 150 -6.63 31.33 -26.20
N GLU A 151 -7.56 31.36 -25.24
CA GLU A 151 -8.46 30.23 -24.94
C GLU A 151 -9.23 29.72 -26.18
N PRO A 152 -9.78 30.59 -27.06
CA PRO A 152 -10.49 30.12 -28.24
C PRO A 152 -9.61 29.33 -29.21
N LEU A 153 -8.35 29.73 -29.37
CA LEU A 153 -7.39 29.01 -30.22
C LEU A 153 -7.05 27.63 -29.62
N VAL A 154 -6.84 27.57 -28.32
CA VAL A 154 -6.59 26.30 -27.60
C VAL A 154 -7.78 25.36 -27.73
N ARG A 155 -9.00 25.88 -27.57
CA ARG A 155 -10.23 25.11 -27.77
C ARG A 155 -10.31 24.52 -29.17
N LEU A 156 -9.99 25.31 -30.20
CA LEU A 156 -9.92 24.81 -31.58
C LEU A 156 -8.84 23.74 -31.77
N LYS A 157 -7.68 23.88 -31.12
CA LYS A 157 -6.62 22.85 -31.15
C LYS A 157 -7.04 21.53 -30.51
N VAL A 158 -7.72 21.54 -29.38
CA VAL A 158 -8.21 20.30 -28.77
C VAL A 158 -9.35 19.69 -29.61
N LYS A 159 -10.19 20.52 -30.24
CA LYS A 159 -11.15 20.02 -31.24
C LYS A 159 -10.45 19.36 -32.41
N GLU A 160 -9.43 20.00 -33.00
CA GLU A 160 -8.62 19.44 -34.10
C GLU A 160 -8.07 18.05 -33.73
N LEU A 161 -7.52 17.90 -32.53
CA LEU A 161 -7.03 16.63 -31.99
C LEU A 161 -8.12 15.55 -31.94
N ILE A 162 -9.29 15.87 -31.37
CA ILE A 162 -10.41 14.94 -31.26
C ILE A 162 -10.92 14.55 -32.66
N VAL A 163 -11.13 15.52 -33.54
CA VAL A 163 -11.61 15.29 -34.91
C VAL A 163 -10.63 14.40 -35.67
N SER A 164 -9.33 14.72 -35.64
CA SER A 164 -8.27 13.93 -36.31
C SER A 164 -8.28 12.47 -35.87
N ILE A 165 -8.39 12.20 -34.57
CA ILE A 165 -8.46 10.83 -34.05
C ILE A 165 -9.73 10.11 -34.54
N LEU A 166 -10.88 10.80 -34.54
CA LEU A 166 -12.18 10.20 -34.80
C LEU A 166 -12.53 10.01 -36.28
N THR A 167 -12.02 10.85 -37.18
CA THR A 167 -12.32 10.79 -38.61
C THR A 167 -11.28 10.02 -39.41
N SER A 168 -10.08 9.77 -38.87
CA SER A 168 -9.02 9.02 -39.56
C SER A 168 -9.35 7.55 -39.82
N GLY A 169 -10.27 6.96 -39.06
CA GLY A 169 -10.60 5.53 -39.12
C GLY A 169 -9.52 4.59 -38.55
N ARG A 170 -8.34 5.11 -38.19
CA ARG A 170 -7.20 4.33 -37.67
C ARG A 170 -7.35 3.92 -36.21
N ASN A 171 -8.18 4.64 -35.45
CA ASN A 171 -8.32 4.48 -34.00
C ASN A 171 -9.74 4.08 -33.59
N PRO A 172 -10.27 2.93 -34.06
CA PRO A 172 -11.69 2.62 -33.92
C PRO A 172 -12.12 2.38 -32.46
N ALA A 173 -11.25 1.84 -31.60
CA ALA A 173 -11.55 1.66 -30.18
C ALA A 173 -11.73 3.00 -29.44
N LEU A 174 -10.91 4.01 -29.79
CA LEU A 174 -11.08 5.38 -29.29
C LEU A 174 -12.36 6.01 -29.81
N ALA A 175 -12.69 5.75 -31.08
CA ALA A 175 -13.91 6.27 -31.68
C ALA A 175 -15.18 5.75 -31.01
N VAL A 176 -15.24 4.45 -30.69
CA VAL A 176 -16.35 3.90 -29.90
C VAL A 176 -16.42 4.57 -28.53
N TYR A 177 -15.28 4.70 -27.84
CA TYR A 177 -15.24 5.26 -26.50
C TYR A 177 -15.71 6.73 -26.46
N PHE A 178 -15.21 7.60 -27.33
CA PHE A 178 -15.63 9.02 -27.37
C PHE A 178 -17.09 9.20 -27.80
N ARG A 179 -17.65 8.31 -28.63
CA ARG A 179 -19.09 8.33 -28.95
C ARG A 179 -19.95 8.09 -27.71
N LEU A 180 -19.60 7.08 -26.92
CA LEU A 180 -20.33 6.78 -25.68
C LEU A 180 -20.32 7.96 -24.70
N LEU A 181 -19.21 8.70 -24.62
CA LEU A 181 -19.13 9.95 -23.85
C LEU A 181 -20.02 11.07 -24.45
N GLY A 182 -20.05 11.18 -25.78
CA GLY A 182 -20.84 12.16 -26.52
C GLY A 182 -22.35 12.00 -26.35
N ASP A 183 -22.80 10.76 -26.23
CA ASP A 183 -24.20 10.39 -25.96
C ASP A 183 -24.64 10.75 -24.52
N GLY A 184 -23.73 11.27 -23.69
CA GLY A 184 -24.05 11.73 -22.34
C GLY A 184 -24.13 10.61 -21.32
N THR A 185 -23.66 9.41 -21.68
CA THR A 185 -23.60 8.27 -20.76
C THR A 185 -22.64 8.58 -19.62
N LEU A 186 -23.15 8.67 -18.39
CA LEU A 186 -22.30 8.81 -17.21
C LEU A 186 -21.41 7.57 -17.08
N PRO A 187 -20.14 7.73 -16.64
CA PRO A 187 -19.27 6.58 -16.41
C PRO A 187 -19.94 5.55 -15.48
N SER A 188 -19.85 4.28 -15.86
CA SER A 188 -20.44 3.19 -15.11
C SER A 188 -19.79 3.06 -13.74
N VAL A 189 -20.60 3.12 -12.67
CA VAL A 189 -20.12 2.86 -11.30
C VAL A 189 -19.50 1.46 -11.23
N VAL A 190 -20.13 0.46 -11.86
CA VAL A 190 -19.61 -0.91 -11.90
C VAL A 190 -18.27 -0.96 -12.60
N GLY A 191 -18.17 -0.37 -13.80
CA GLY A 191 -16.94 -0.38 -14.60
C GLY A 191 -15.78 0.30 -13.89
N ILE A 192 -15.99 1.51 -13.35
CA ILE A 192 -14.95 2.25 -12.63
C ILE A 192 -14.47 1.47 -11.40
N MET A 193 -15.38 0.86 -10.64
CA MET A 193 -15.01 0.08 -9.44
C MET A 193 -14.22 -1.17 -9.80
N GLU A 194 -14.66 -1.93 -10.81
CA GLU A 194 -13.98 -3.15 -11.29
C GLU A 194 -12.61 -2.85 -11.92
N GLU A 195 -12.45 -1.74 -12.64
CA GLU A 195 -11.18 -1.33 -13.25
C GLU A 195 -10.17 -0.82 -12.20
N ASN A 196 -10.66 -0.21 -11.11
CA ASN A 196 -9.80 0.55 -10.19
C ASN A 196 -9.72 -0.01 -8.76
N PHE A 197 -10.30 -1.17 -8.44
CA PHE A 197 -10.33 -1.68 -7.05
C PHE A 197 -8.94 -1.92 -6.44
N ARG A 198 -7.92 -2.23 -7.26
CA ARG A 198 -6.54 -2.48 -6.80
C ARG A 198 -5.77 -1.22 -6.45
N PHE A 199 -6.26 -0.06 -6.86
CA PHE A 199 -5.61 1.19 -6.53
C PHE A 199 -6.18 1.76 -5.25
N ASN A 200 -5.29 2.33 -4.45
CA ASN A 200 -5.66 2.92 -3.18
C ASN A 200 -6.29 4.32 -3.40
N LEU A 201 -7.59 4.32 -3.73
CA LEU A 201 -8.43 5.49 -3.93
C LEU A 201 -9.45 5.64 -2.79
N SER A 202 -9.74 6.89 -2.41
CA SER A 202 -10.83 7.21 -1.47
C SER A 202 -12.20 7.13 -2.16
N LEU A 203 -13.28 7.07 -1.37
CA LEU A 203 -14.64 7.04 -1.92
C LEU A 203 -15.00 8.35 -2.65
N GLU A 204 -14.44 9.47 -2.22
CA GLU A 204 -14.57 10.77 -2.89
C GLU A 204 -13.88 10.75 -4.25
N GLU A 205 -12.73 10.07 -4.37
CA GLU A 205 -12.01 9.91 -5.63
C GLU A 205 -12.78 9.00 -6.60
N TYR A 206 -13.35 7.89 -6.12
CA TYR A 206 -14.27 7.07 -6.93
C TYR A 206 -15.51 7.84 -7.40
N ALA A 207 -16.09 8.67 -6.52
CA ALA A 207 -17.23 9.51 -6.89
C ALA A 207 -16.86 10.50 -8.00
N ARG A 208 -15.68 11.12 -7.92
CA ARG A 208 -15.16 12.00 -8.99
C ARG A 208 -14.94 11.26 -10.30
N LEU A 209 -14.34 10.06 -10.29
CA LEU A 209 -14.20 9.23 -11.50
C LEU A 209 -15.55 8.91 -12.15
N CYS A 210 -16.59 8.82 -11.34
CA CYS A 210 -17.96 8.60 -11.78
C CYS A 210 -18.70 9.89 -12.17
N HIS A 211 -18.09 11.07 -12.07
CA HIS A 211 -18.74 12.38 -12.25
C HIS A 211 -19.96 12.58 -11.36
N ARG A 212 -19.88 12.08 -10.13
CA ARG A 212 -20.97 12.13 -9.16
C ARG A 212 -20.51 12.80 -7.88
N SER A 213 -21.44 13.43 -7.18
CA SER A 213 -21.23 13.76 -5.78
C SER A 213 -21.08 12.47 -4.97
N LEU A 214 -20.39 12.52 -3.83
CA LEU A 214 -20.22 11.34 -2.96
C LEU A 214 -21.57 10.68 -2.60
N SER A 215 -22.59 11.49 -2.35
CA SER A 215 -23.95 11.01 -2.02
C SER A 215 -24.63 10.30 -3.20
N SER A 216 -24.51 10.85 -4.42
CA SER A 216 -25.04 10.23 -5.63
C SER A 216 -24.29 8.94 -5.96
N PHE A 217 -22.96 8.95 -5.84
CA PHE A 217 -22.13 7.75 -6.02
C PHE A 217 -22.54 6.63 -5.06
N LYS A 218 -22.68 6.90 -3.76
CA LYS A 218 -23.10 5.89 -2.77
C LYS A 218 -24.48 5.31 -3.07
N ARG A 219 -25.41 6.15 -3.54
CA ARG A 219 -26.76 5.71 -3.92
C ARG A 219 -26.73 4.79 -5.13
N ASP A 220 -26.08 5.22 -6.21
CA ASP A 220 -25.97 4.45 -7.45
C ASP A 220 -25.20 3.14 -7.21
N PHE A 221 -24.15 3.18 -6.39
CA PHE A 221 -23.41 1.99 -5.98
C PHE A 221 -24.29 0.99 -5.24
N GLN A 222 -25.07 1.45 -4.24
CA GLN A 222 -25.99 0.59 -3.50
C GLN A 222 -27.03 -0.04 -4.43
N THR A 223 -27.52 0.69 -5.44
CA THR A 223 -28.43 0.15 -6.46
C THR A 223 -27.77 -0.96 -7.28
N SER A 224 -26.52 -0.77 -7.72
CA SER A 224 -25.82 -1.75 -8.58
C SER A 224 -25.31 -2.98 -7.82
N PHE A 225 -24.78 -2.81 -6.61
CA PHE A 225 -24.07 -3.87 -5.88
C PHE A 225 -24.81 -4.40 -4.65
N GLN A 226 -25.90 -3.73 -4.23
CA GLN A 226 -26.68 -4.09 -3.04
C GLN A 226 -25.85 -4.16 -1.74
N GLU A 227 -24.70 -3.50 -1.70
CA GLU A 227 -23.83 -3.40 -0.53
C GLU A 227 -23.10 -2.06 -0.46
N ALA A 228 -22.50 -1.75 0.69
CA ALA A 228 -21.75 -0.52 0.87
C ALA A 228 -20.39 -0.54 0.11
N PRO A 229 -19.95 0.57 -0.52
CA PRO A 229 -18.73 0.60 -1.34
C PRO A 229 -17.46 0.09 -0.65
N GLY A 230 -17.25 0.49 0.62
CA GLY A 230 -16.06 0.06 1.38
C GLY A 230 -16.04 -1.44 1.67
N LYS A 231 -17.22 -2.04 1.94
CA LYS A 231 -17.36 -3.48 2.16
C LYS A 231 -17.09 -4.26 0.89
N TRP A 232 -17.64 -3.79 -0.23
CA TRP A 232 -17.38 -4.37 -1.55
C TRP A 232 -15.89 -4.33 -1.91
N LEU A 233 -15.24 -3.17 -1.74
CA LEU A 233 -13.81 -2.99 -2.02
C LEU A 233 -12.97 -3.96 -1.21
N LEU A 234 -13.20 -4.04 0.11
CA LEU A 234 -12.47 -4.96 0.97
C LEU A 234 -12.64 -6.41 0.50
N ARG A 235 -13.88 -6.84 0.26
CA ARG A 235 -14.17 -8.19 -0.23
C ARG A 235 -13.47 -8.49 -1.56
N LYS A 236 -13.59 -7.59 -2.54
CA LYS A 236 -12.99 -7.73 -3.87
C LYS A 236 -11.46 -7.80 -3.81
N ARG A 237 -10.82 -6.95 -3.00
CA ARG A 237 -9.36 -6.98 -2.78
C ARG A 237 -8.92 -8.28 -2.10
N LEU A 238 -9.68 -8.77 -1.13
CA LEU A 238 -9.41 -10.06 -0.48
C LEU A 238 -9.57 -11.23 -1.47
N ASP A 239 -10.61 -11.23 -2.29
CA ASP A 239 -10.82 -12.22 -3.36
C ASP A 239 -9.60 -12.29 -4.29
N TYR A 240 -9.16 -11.12 -4.75
CA TYR A 240 -8.01 -10.98 -5.65
C TYR A 240 -6.71 -11.43 -4.99
N SER A 241 -6.45 -11.03 -3.74
CA SER A 241 -5.27 -11.46 -2.99
C SER A 241 -5.21 -12.98 -2.79
N ALA A 242 -6.37 -13.62 -2.55
CA ALA A 242 -6.45 -15.07 -2.38
C ALA A 242 -6.13 -15.79 -3.69
N ALA A 243 -6.51 -15.22 -4.84
CA ALA A 243 -6.09 -15.73 -6.14
C ALA A 243 -4.57 -15.60 -6.32
N LEU A 244 -3.98 -14.44 -6.04
CA LEU A 244 -2.53 -14.22 -6.15
C LEU A 244 -1.71 -15.13 -5.24
N LEU A 245 -2.18 -15.40 -4.01
CA LEU A 245 -1.53 -16.32 -3.08
C LEU A 245 -1.45 -17.76 -3.60
N ARG A 246 -2.39 -18.15 -4.48
CA ARG A 246 -2.43 -19.49 -5.11
C ARG A 246 -1.64 -19.55 -6.41
N THR A 247 -1.67 -18.48 -7.21
CA THR A 247 -1.20 -18.53 -8.61
C THR A 247 0.13 -17.82 -8.83
N SER A 248 0.54 -16.93 -7.94
CA SER A 248 1.75 -16.11 -8.10
C SER A 248 2.92 -16.59 -7.23
N LYS A 249 4.14 -16.16 -7.59
CA LYS A 249 5.35 -16.35 -6.77
C LYS A 249 5.64 -15.15 -5.86
N MET A 250 4.75 -14.18 -5.81
CA MET A 250 4.92 -12.95 -5.03
C MET A 250 4.90 -13.27 -3.53
N ASN A 251 5.67 -12.51 -2.75
CA ASN A 251 5.62 -12.63 -1.30
C ASN A 251 4.36 -11.95 -0.72
N VAL A 252 4.05 -12.21 0.55
CA VAL A 252 2.82 -11.71 1.21
C VAL A 252 2.76 -10.18 1.21
N THR A 253 3.91 -9.51 1.37
CA THR A 253 4.00 -8.04 1.34
C THR A 253 3.66 -7.50 -0.04
N GLU A 254 4.24 -8.08 -1.09
CA GLU A 254 3.96 -7.72 -2.48
C GLU A 254 2.49 -7.94 -2.84
N ILE A 255 1.91 -9.07 -2.43
CA ILE A 255 0.49 -9.38 -2.68
C ILE A 255 -0.43 -8.39 -1.96
N ALA A 256 -0.10 -7.99 -0.74
CA ALA A 256 -0.88 -6.99 0.00
C ALA A 256 -0.95 -5.67 -0.77
N PHE A 257 0.21 -5.17 -1.23
CA PHE A 257 0.28 -3.92 -1.99
C PHE A 257 -0.35 -4.04 -3.38
N GLU A 258 -0.11 -5.13 -4.11
CA GLU A 258 -0.71 -5.38 -5.43
C GLU A 258 -2.23 -5.50 -5.37
N SER A 259 -2.76 -6.00 -4.25
CA SER A 259 -4.20 -6.09 -4.02
C SER A 259 -4.81 -4.77 -3.55
N GLY A 260 -4.01 -3.71 -3.39
CA GLY A 260 -4.49 -2.37 -3.04
C GLY A 260 -4.58 -2.07 -1.55
N PHE A 261 -3.91 -2.83 -0.68
CA PHE A 261 -3.81 -2.51 0.74
C PHE A 261 -2.67 -1.54 1.02
N GLU A 262 -2.90 -0.56 1.90
CA GLU A 262 -1.86 0.38 2.35
C GLU A 262 -0.89 -0.21 3.37
N ASP A 263 -1.37 -1.16 4.16
CA ASP A 263 -0.62 -1.74 5.28
C ASP A 263 -0.79 -3.26 5.30
N VAL A 264 0.34 -3.95 5.43
CA VAL A 264 0.41 -5.41 5.49
C VAL A 264 -0.29 -5.94 6.73
N SER A 265 -0.28 -5.20 7.84
CA SER A 265 -0.94 -5.61 9.08
C SER A 265 -2.47 -5.58 8.93
N HIS A 266 -3.00 -4.54 8.30
CA HIS A 266 -4.42 -4.44 7.92
C HIS A 266 -4.81 -5.59 6.99
N PHE A 267 -4.06 -5.80 5.91
CA PHE A 267 -4.27 -6.92 4.98
C PHE A 267 -4.34 -8.26 5.71
N SER A 268 -3.32 -8.53 6.54
CA SER A 268 -3.22 -9.78 7.30
C SER A 268 -4.47 -9.98 8.16
N ARG A 269 -4.85 -8.98 8.95
CA ARG A 269 -6.02 -9.06 9.84
C ARG A 269 -7.31 -9.39 9.09
N GLU A 270 -7.60 -8.67 8.01
CA GLU A 270 -8.85 -8.85 7.25
C GLU A 270 -8.85 -10.18 6.47
N HIS A 271 -7.72 -10.58 5.90
CA HIS A 271 -7.58 -11.87 5.23
C HIS A 271 -7.72 -13.04 6.21
N PHE A 272 -7.12 -12.94 7.40
CA PHE A 272 -7.27 -13.96 8.45
C PHE A 272 -8.70 -14.06 8.97
N ALA A 273 -9.38 -12.93 9.18
CA ALA A 273 -10.77 -12.91 9.62
C ALA A 273 -11.71 -13.63 8.62
N ARG A 274 -11.38 -13.58 7.33
CA ARG A 274 -12.13 -14.25 6.26
C ARG A 274 -11.89 -15.77 6.18
N CYS A 275 -10.69 -16.23 6.54
CA CYS A 275 -10.34 -17.66 6.50
C CYS A 275 -10.94 -18.47 7.67
N LEU A 276 -11.56 -17.83 8.66
CA LEU A 276 -12.24 -18.48 9.78
C LEU A 276 -13.73 -18.70 9.45
N PRO A 277 -14.25 -19.94 9.46
CA PRO A 277 -15.66 -20.20 9.16
C PRO A 277 -16.61 -19.50 10.14
N THR A 278 -17.56 -18.73 9.61
CA THR A 278 -18.56 -17.96 10.37
C THR A 278 -19.52 -18.83 11.20
N GLU A 279 -19.61 -20.13 10.94
CA GLU A 279 -20.51 -21.06 11.66
C GLU A 279 -20.09 -21.34 13.11
N PHE A 280 -18.92 -20.86 13.54
CA PHE A 280 -18.45 -20.99 14.93
C PHE A 280 -18.77 -19.78 15.83
N PHE A 281 -19.50 -18.76 15.35
CA PHE A 281 -19.89 -17.60 16.15
C PHE A 281 -21.40 -17.53 16.39
N PRO A 282 -21.93 -18.03 17.52
CA PRO A 282 -23.28 -17.68 17.94
C PRO A 282 -23.36 -16.18 18.26
N ARG A 283 -24.41 -15.53 17.72
CA ARG A 283 -24.72 -14.11 17.87
C ARG A 283 -24.99 -13.73 19.33
N ARG A 284 -23.94 -13.39 20.08
CA ARG A 284 -23.88 -12.45 21.22
C ARG A 284 -22.61 -12.76 22.03
N LEU A 285 -21.47 -12.31 21.55
CA LEU A 285 -20.31 -12.03 22.39
C LEU A 285 -19.46 -11.00 21.67
N THR A 286 -19.39 -9.81 22.25
CA THR A 286 -18.46 -8.76 21.85
C THR A 286 -17.06 -9.27 22.21
N LEU A 287 -16.36 -9.86 21.25
CA LEU A 287 -15.08 -10.52 21.50
C LEU A 287 -13.94 -9.51 21.50
N THR A 288 -13.41 -9.21 22.67
CA THR A 288 -12.10 -8.59 22.83
C THR A 288 -11.00 -9.64 22.68
N VAL A 289 -9.77 -9.22 22.37
CA VAL A 289 -8.58 -10.07 22.18
C VAL A 289 -8.35 -11.08 23.35
N LYS A 290 -8.88 -10.80 24.55
CA LYS A 290 -8.82 -11.69 25.72
C LYS A 290 -9.68 -12.95 25.56
N SER A 291 -10.82 -12.86 24.89
CA SER A 291 -11.76 -13.98 24.69
C SER A 291 -11.34 -14.94 23.57
N LEU A 292 -10.55 -14.49 22.59
CA LEU A 292 -9.91 -15.35 21.58
C LEU A 292 -8.83 -16.28 22.20
N ASN A 293 -8.09 -15.79 23.19
CA ASN A 293 -7.11 -16.61 23.92
C ASN A 293 -7.76 -17.68 24.81
N LEU A 294 -8.99 -17.47 25.27
CA LEU A 294 -9.73 -18.45 26.08
C LEU A 294 -10.35 -19.56 25.21
N ALA A 295 -10.84 -19.19 24.01
CA ALA A 295 -11.32 -20.16 23.02
C ALA A 295 -10.18 -21.06 22.49
N ALA A 296 -8.98 -20.50 22.32
CA ALA A 296 -7.78 -21.27 22.00
C ALA A 296 -7.39 -22.28 23.11
N LYS A 297 -7.80 -22.05 24.35
CA LYS A 297 -7.48 -22.92 25.49
C LYS A 297 -8.41 -24.14 25.63
N HIS A 298 -9.64 -24.07 25.10
CA HIS A 298 -10.65 -25.12 25.28
C HIS A 298 -11.24 -25.70 23.98
N GLY A 299 -11.25 -24.96 22.86
CA GLY A 299 -11.83 -25.42 21.58
C GLY A 299 -10.85 -26.03 20.57
N LEU A 300 -9.53 -25.85 20.77
CA LEU A 300 -8.48 -26.38 19.87
C LEU A 300 -8.15 -27.87 20.11
N SER A 301 -8.71 -28.51 21.15
CA SER A 301 -8.45 -29.93 21.43
C SER A 301 -9.01 -30.85 20.34
N ILE A 302 -10.21 -30.56 19.83
CA ILE A 302 -10.88 -31.38 18.81
C ILE A 302 -10.09 -31.38 17.48
N PHE A 303 -9.58 -30.22 17.06
CA PHE A 303 -8.76 -30.10 15.85
C PHE A 303 -7.35 -30.67 16.02
N ARG A 304 -6.77 -30.60 17.22
CA ARG A 304 -5.47 -31.21 17.55
C ARG A 304 -5.53 -32.75 17.57
N ILE A 305 -6.70 -33.34 17.87
CA ILE A 305 -6.94 -34.79 17.87
C ILE A 305 -7.24 -35.31 16.46
N MET A 306 -8.02 -34.58 15.65
CA MET A 306 -8.43 -35.07 14.32
C MET A 306 -7.35 -34.92 13.23
N LEU A 307 -6.50 -33.90 13.30
CA LEU A 307 -5.58 -33.59 12.19
C LEU A 307 -4.50 -34.65 11.94
N PRO A 308 -3.82 -35.23 12.94
CA PRO A 308 -2.84 -36.31 12.71
C PRO A 308 -3.50 -37.55 12.08
N ALA A 309 -4.70 -37.89 12.55
CA ALA A 309 -5.47 -39.07 12.15
C ALA A 309 -6.03 -39.00 10.72
N ILE A 310 -6.25 -37.78 10.19
CA ILE A 310 -6.70 -37.54 8.82
C ILE A 310 -5.52 -37.56 7.82
N THR A 311 -4.31 -37.27 8.29
CA THR A 311 -3.09 -37.17 7.45
C THR A 311 -2.27 -38.46 7.36
N THR A 312 -2.46 -39.41 8.27
CA THR A 312 -1.81 -40.73 8.23
C THR A 312 -2.51 -41.64 7.22
N ARG A 313 -1.76 -42.20 6.26
CA ARG A 313 -2.25 -43.29 5.41
C ARG A 313 -2.50 -44.53 6.27
N ASP A 314 -3.50 -45.34 5.92
CA ASP A 314 -3.90 -46.51 6.72
C ASP A 314 -2.76 -47.53 6.91
N ASP A 315 -1.73 -47.49 6.06
CA ASP A 315 -0.53 -48.34 6.12
C ASP A 315 0.53 -47.88 7.17
N ASP A 316 0.45 -46.65 7.70
CA ASP A 316 1.45 -46.04 8.61
C ASP A 316 0.96 -45.93 10.07
N ALA A 317 -0.15 -46.59 10.42
CA ALA A 317 -0.79 -46.44 11.72
C ALA A 317 -0.07 -47.20 12.86
N ASN A 318 0.20 -46.51 13.97
CA ASN A 318 0.63 -47.14 15.23
C ASN A 318 -0.53 -47.14 16.25
N ALA A 319 -0.49 -48.02 17.25
CA ALA A 319 -1.58 -48.37 18.18
C ALA A 319 -2.24 -47.20 18.95
N ASN A 320 -1.66 -46.00 18.93
CA ASN A 320 -2.16 -44.78 19.60
C ASN A 320 -2.72 -43.71 18.65
N THR A 321 -2.78 -43.95 17.33
CA THR A 321 -3.28 -42.96 16.36
C THR A 321 -4.46 -43.57 15.58
N PRO A 322 -5.68 -43.01 15.66
CA PRO A 322 -6.82 -43.56 14.96
C PRO A 322 -6.64 -43.42 13.44
N THR A 323 -6.96 -44.47 12.69
CA THR A 323 -6.87 -44.50 11.23
C THR A 323 -7.92 -43.60 10.59
N ARG A 324 -7.68 -43.19 9.33
CA ARG A 324 -8.62 -42.35 8.57
C ARG A 324 -10.01 -42.99 8.53
N SER A 325 -10.06 -44.31 8.38
CA SER A 325 -11.27 -45.13 8.41
C SER A 325 -11.99 -45.12 9.76
N ALA A 326 -11.27 -45.14 10.90
CA ALA A 326 -11.85 -45.11 12.24
C ALA A 326 -12.43 -43.73 12.63
N VAL A 327 -11.78 -42.65 12.18
CA VAL A 327 -12.30 -41.28 12.34
C VAL A 327 -13.57 -41.09 11.52
N PHE A 328 -13.62 -41.64 10.30
CA PHE A 328 -14.80 -41.60 9.44
C PHE A 328 -15.99 -42.35 10.06
N ALA A 329 -15.76 -43.55 10.61
CA ALA A 329 -16.78 -44.33 11.31
C ALA A 329 -17.35 -43.59 12.54
N SER A 330 -16.49 -42.90 13.29
CA SER A 330 -16.89 -42.13 14.49
C SER A 330 -17.70 -40.88 14.12
N LEU A 331 -17.32 -40.17 13.05
CA LEU A 331 -18.06 -39.03 12.52
C LEU A 331 -19.41 -39.46 11.91
N SER A 332 -19.46 -40.61 11.25
CA SER A 332 -20.69 -41.19 10.73
C SER A 332 -21.64 -41.60 11.86
N ALA A 333 -21.14 -42.23 12.92
CA ALA A 333 -21.93 -42.58 14.11
C ALA A 333 -22.48 -41.34 14.83
N CYS A 334 -21.72 -40.24 14.90
CA CYS A 334 -22.20 -38.95 15.43
C CYS A 334 -23.24 -38.27 14.51
N CYS A 335 -23.18 -38.53 13.19
CA CYS A 335 -24.19 -38.05 12.24
C CYS A 335 -25.49 -38.86 12.34
N GLU A 336 -25.41 -40.18 12.48
CA GLU A 336 -26.56 -41.08 12.67
C GLU A 336 -27.30 -40.84 13.99
N SER A 337 -26.58 -40.38 15.01
CA SER A 337 -27.15 -39.95 16.30
C SER A 337 -27.64 -38.50 16.32
N GLY A 338 -27.58 -37.78 15.19
CA GLY A 338 -28.16 -36.45 15.02
C GLY A 338 -27.40 -35.31 15.71
N HIS A 339 -26.18 -35.56 16.21
CA HIS A 339 -25.38 -34.56 16.92
C HIS A 339 -24.62 -33.60 15.99
N ILE A 340 -24.41 -33.98 14.73
CA ILE A 340 -23.78 -33.16 13.68
C ILE A 340 -24.47 -33.40 12.32
N ARG A 341 -24.47 -32.40 11.42
CA ARG A 341 -24.86 -32.60 10.01
C ARG A 341 -23.71 -33.28 9.26
N CYS A 342 -24.01 -34.31 8.47
CA CYS A 342 -23.01 -35.03 7.69
C CYS A 342 -22.28 -34.08 6.72
N PRO A 343 -20.93 -34.15 6.62
CA PRO A 343 -20.19 -33.43 5.59
C PRO A 343 -20.57 -33.96 4.20
N SER A 344 -20.69 -33.09 3.19
CA SER A 344 -20.74 -33.52 1.80
C SER A 344 -19.38 -34.13 1.38
N GLU A 345 -19.37 -35.01 0.37
CA GLU A 345 -18.13 -35.57 -0.20
C GLU A 345 -17.10 -34.49 -0.60
N GLU A 346 -17.56 -33.30 -1.00
CA GLU A 346 -16.73 -32.11 -1.26
C GLU A 346 -15.87 -31.65 -0.06
N LEU A 347 -16.30 -31.91 1.19
CA LEU A 347 -15.53 -31.51 2.37
C LEU A 347 -14.28 -32.39 2.55
N VAL A 348 -14.31 -33.63 2.05
CA VAL A 348 -13.25 -34.62 2.23
C VAL A 348 -12.09 -34.38 1.25
N ASP A 349 -12.39 -33.98 0.02
CA ASP A 349 -11.36 -33.64 -0.97
C ASP A 349 -10.61 -32.34 -0.60
N ASN A 350 -11.31 -31.42 0.08
CA ASN A 350 -10.75 -30.16 0.58
C ASN A 350 -9.88 -30.29 1.85
N LEU A 351 -9.87 -31.44 2.53
CA LEU A 351 -9.06 -31.63 3.75
C LEU A 351 -7.55 -31.66 3.46
N SER A 352 -7.14 -32.11 2.26
CA SER A 352 -5.75 -32.09 1.83
C SER A 352 -5.25 -30.65 1.59
N GLU A 353 -6.07 -29.81 0.95
CA GLU A 353 -5.80 -28.38 0.74
C GLU A 353 -5.83 -27.59 2.05
N LEU A 354 -6.77 -27.90 2.95
CA LEU A 354 -6.83 -27.31 4.28
C LEU A 354 -5.59 -27.64 5.13
N SER A 355 -4.92 -28.79 4.91
CA SER A 355 -3.68 -29.13 5.63
C SER A 355 -2.52 -28.18 5.30
N HIS A 356 -2.37 -27.78 4.04
CA HIS A 356 -1.33 -26.86 3.59
C HIS A 356 -1.64 -25.42 4.02
N VAL A 357 -2.91 -25.01 3.94
CA VAL A 357 -3.36 -23.72 4.45
C VAL A 357 -3.20 -23.65 5.98
N TYR A 358 -3.49 -24.73 6.70
CA TYR A 358 -3.32 -24.83 8.16
C TYR A 358 -1.85 -24.84 8.58
N ALA A 359 -0.96 -25.56 7.88
CA ALA A 359 0.48 -25.53 8.15
C ALA A 359 1.07 -24.12 7.93
N ARG A 360 0.62 -23.43 6.89
CA ARG A 360 1.02 -22.03 6.62
C ARG A 360 0.40 -21.06 7.64
N TYR A 361 -0.83 -21.30 8.07
CA TYR A 361 -1.52 -20.56 9.14
C TYR A 361 -0.85 -20.77 10.50
N MET A 362 -0.40 -21.98 10.83
CA MET A 362 0.37 -22.28 12.05
C MET A 362 1.73 -21.57 12.03
N ASN A 363 2.39 -21.49 10.87
CA ASN A 363 3.64 -20.72 10.74
C ASN A 363 3.42 -19.20 10.86
N LEU A 364 2.31 -18.67 10.34
CA LEU A 364 1.96 -17.24 10.42
C LEU A 364 1.45 -16.84 11.82
N THR A 365 0.66 -17.70 12.47
CA THR A 365 0.28 -17.50 13.87
C THR A 365 1.50 -17.65 14.78
N GLY A 366 2.43 -18.56 14.48
CA GLY A 366 3.76 -18.62 15.10
C GLY A 366 4.54 -17.31 14.90
N LEU A 367 4.54 -16.71 13.71
CA LEU A 367 5.19 -15.42 13.47
C LEU A 367 4.58 -14.28 14.33
N ILE A 368 3.27 -14.29 14.58
CA ILE A 368 2.60 -13.23 15.35
C ILE A 368 2.64 -13.49 16.87
N ASN A 369 2.55 -14.75 17.27
CA ASN A 369 2.39 -15.16 18.67
C ASN A 369 3.70 -15.65 19.31
N GLU A 370 4.63 -16.17 18.52
CA GLU A 370 5.83 -16.88 18.99
C GLU A 370 7.15 -16.28 18.46
N CYS A 371 7.11 -15.39 17.46
CA CYS A 371 8.33 -14.72 16.96
C CYS A 371 8.93 -13.80 18.02
N ALA A 372 10.07 -14.22 18.58
CA ALA A 372 10.82 -13.44 19.54
C ALA A 372 11.16 -12.03 19.03
N CYS A 373 11.62 -11.88 17.78
CA CYS A 373 11.96 -10.58 17.19
C CYS A 373 10.76 -9.63 17.14
N LEU A 374 9.58 -10.11 16.72
CA LEU A 374 8.37 -9.28 16.67
C LEU A 374 7.88 -8.89 18.07
N LYS A 375 7.91 -9.83 19.04
CA LYS A 375 7.56 -9.55 20.45
C LYS A 375 8.50 -8.50 21.05
N VAL A 376 9.81 -8.65 20.86
CA VAL A 376 10.82 -7.69 21.34
C VAL A 376 10.63 -6.31 20.72
N ARG A 377 10.44 -6.22 19.40
CA ARG A 377 10.20 -4.93 18.72
C ARG A 377 8.92 -4.25 19.18
N THR A 378 7.85 -5.02 19.41
CA THR A 378 6.57 -4.49 19.88
C THR A 378 6.68 -4.00 21.32
N ALA A 379 7.33 -4.77 22.19
CA ALA A 379 7.64 -4.38 23.56
C ALA A 379 8.51 -3.12 23.61
N ALA A 380 9.59 -3.07 22.82
CA ALA A 380 10.49 -1.92 22.74
C ALA A 380 9.73 -0.63 22.33
N ARG A 381 8.84 -0.70 21.34
CA ARG A 381 8.01 0.45 20.93
C ARG A 381 7.04 0.89 22.03
N ALA A 382 6.41 -0.06 22.71
CA ALA A 382 5.49 0.25 23.81
C ALA A 382 6.21 0.92 24.99
N LEU A 383 7.35 0.37 25.40
CA LEU A 383 8.20 0.95 26.44
C LEU A 383 8.71 2.33 26.02
N THR A 384 9.22 2.48 24.79
CA THR A 384 9.72 3.78 24.30
C THR A 384 8.66 4.86 24.38
N ARG A 385 7.41 4.57 23.98
CA ARG A 385 6.30 5.53 24.12
C ARG A 385 6.03 5.91 25.57
N PHE A 386 6.00 4.92 26.47
CA PHE A 386 5.77 5.17 27.90
C PHE A 386 6.83 6.09 28.51
N TYR A 387 8.11 5.88 28.17
CA TYR A 387 9.19 6.75 28.61
C TYR A 387 9.17 8.12 27.92
N ASP A 388 8.91 8.18 26.61
CA ASP A 388 8.80 9.44 25.87
C ASP A 388 7.69 10.34 26.43
N ASP A 389 6.55 9.76 26.79
CA ASP A 389 5.44 10.48 27.43
C ASP A 389 5.85 11.02 28.81
N ALA A 390 6.61 10.25 29.60
CA ALA A 390 7.10 10.69 30.91
C ALA A 390 8.14 11.81 30.81
N PHE A 391 9.01 11.81 29.80
CA PHE A 391 10.05 12.83 29.60
C PHE A 391 9.60 14.07 28.83
N ARG A 392 8.36 14.08 28.32
CA ARG A 392 7.78 15.24 27.62
C ARG A 392 7.94 16.57 28.39
N PRO A 393 7.73 16.65 29.73
CA PRO A 393 7.87 17.90 30.48
C PRO A 393 9.30 18.49 30.48
N VAL A 394 10.32 17.64 30.35
CA VAL A 394 11.74 18.07 30.29
C VAL A 394 12.26 18.15 28.84
N GLY A 395 11.38 17.98 27.85
CA GLY A 395 11.72 18.13 26.43
C GLY A 395 12.71 17.08 25.91
N LEU A 396 12.72 15.89 26.52
CA LEU A 396 13.57 14.77 26.16
C LEU A 396 12.76 13.60 25.62
N ARG A 397 13.42 12.80 24.76
CA ARG A 397 13.00 11.44 24.41
C ARG A 397 13.79 10.41 25.21
N ALA A 398 13.26 9.21 25.38
CA ALA A 398 13.92 8.08 26.04
C ALA A 398 15.30 7.80 25.44
N THR A 399 15.40 7.77 24.10
CA THR A 399 16.66 7.55 23.38
C THR A 399 17.67 8.68 23.60
N GLN A 400 17.20 9.92 23.75
CA GLN A 400 18.06 11.08 24.05
C GLN A 400 18.61 11.00 25.48
N LEU A 401 17.80 10.56 26.44
CA LEU A 401 18.25 10.35 27.82
C LEU A 401 19.33 9.26 27.89
N SER A 402 19.12 8.11 27.24
CA SER A 402 20.12 7.02 27.21
C SER A 402 21.47 7.49 26.68
N VAL A 403 21.48 8.31 25.63
CA VAL A 403 22.69 8.93 25.09
C VAL A 403 23.32 9.88 26.11
N LEU A 404 22.55 10.80 26.70
CA LEU A 404 23.08 11.76 27.68
C LEU A 404 23.68 11.09 28.92
N VAL A 405 23.01 10.07 29.45
CA VAL A 405 23.48 9.29 30.60
C VAL A 405 24.78 8.57 30.25
N ALA A 406 24.84 7.87 29.11
CA ALA A 406 26.04 7.16 28.69
C ALA A 406 27.25 8.10 28.49
N VAL A 407 27.02 9.34 28.06
CA VAL A 407 28.07 10.37 27.98
C VAL A 407 28.45 10.90 29.35
N ALA A 408 27.47 11.12 30.24
CA ALA A 408 27.70 11.64 31.60
C ALA A 408 28.55 10.70 32.45
N PHE A 409 28.32 9.39 32.34
CA PHE A 409 29.05 8.37 33.10
C PHE A 409 30.47 8.10 32.59
N GLY A 410 30.89 8.77 31.50
CA GLY A 410 32.28 8.72 31.01
C GLY A 410 32.68 7.41 30.34
N GLU A 411 31.74 6.48 30.13
CA GLU A 411 32.02 5.15 29.56
C GLU A 411 32.37 5.19 28.06
N ALA A 412 32.08 6.29 27.37
CA ALA A 412 32.33 6.42 25.93
C ALA A 412 32.98 7.76 25.55
N VAL A 413 34.28 7.71 25.24
CA VAL A 413 35.05 8.85 24.72
C VAL A 413 34.85 9.03 23.20
N SER A 414 34.16 8.12 22.50
CA SER A 414 33.97 8.19 21.05
C SER A 414 32.58 7.74 20.59
N ILE A 415 32.17 8.19 19.39
CA ILE A 415 30.92 7.72 18.75
C ILE A 415 30.93 6.19 18.56
N ALA A 416 32.08 5.58 18.28
CA ALA A 416 32.18 4.14 18.04
C ALA A 416 32.10 3.28 19.33
N SER A 417 32.58 3.81 20.46
CA SER A 417 32.37 3.16 21.77
C SER A 417 30.93 3.33 22.23
N LEU A 418 30.35 4.52 22.03
CA LEU A 418 28.97 4.82 22.41
C LEU A 418 27.95 4.01 21.58
N SER A 419 28.22 3.80 20.29
CA SER A 419 27.35 2.98 19.43
C SER A 419 27.30 1.52 19.89
N ARG A 420 28.46 0.98 20.31
CA ARG A 420 28.55 -0.37 20.89
C ARG A 420 27.84 -0.47 22.23
N LEU A 421 28.09 0.48 23.13
CA LEU A 421 27.47 0.51 24.47
C LEU A 421 25.94 0.54 24.39
N LEU A 422 25.38 1.32 23.46
CA LEU A 422 23.94 1.48 23.30
C LEU A 422 23.30 0.46 22.34
N GLY A 423 24.08 -0.44 21.73
CA GLY A 423 23.58 -1.38 20.72
C GLY A 423 22.96 -0.70 19.49
N MET A 424 23.50 0.46 19.08
CA MET A 424 23.00 1.25 17.95
C MET A 424 24.00 1.28 16.80
N ASP A 425 23.54 1.36 15.55
CA ASP A 425 24.43 1.65 14.43
C ASP A 425 24.97 3.10 14.50
N ARG A 426 26.15 3.31 13.90
CA ARG A 426 26.84 4.61 13.93
C ARG A 426 26.03 5.74 13.29
N SER A 427 25.23 5.46 12.25
CA SER A 427 24.43 6.46 11.55
C SER A 427 23.23 6.92 12.40
N THR A 428 22.57 5.98 13.09
CA THR A 428 21.48 6.28 14.03
C THR A 428 22.00 7.08 15.22
N LEU A 429 23.14 6.70 15.79
CA LEU A 429 23.74 7.45 16.89
C LEU A 429 24.11 8.88 16.47
N THR A 430 24.70 9.05 15.28
CA THR A 430 25.03 10.38 14.75
C THR A 430 23.78 11.25 14.60
N ARG A 431 22.66 10.67 14.15
CA ARG A 431 21.37 11.36 14.05
C ARG A 431 20.80 11.75 15.42
N ASN A 432 21.00 10.92 16.45
CA ASN A 432 20.57 11.22 17.81
C ASN A 432 21.45 12.29 18.49
N LEU A 433 22.74 12.37 18.16
CA LEU A 433 23.66 13.36 18.71
C LEU A 433 23.44 14.77 18.19
N LYS A 434 23.12 14.95 16.89
CA LYS A 434 22.85 16.26 16.27
C LYS A 434 21.90 17.16 17.07
N PRO A 435 20.69 16.72 17.48
CA PRO A 435 19.78 17.57 18.25
C PRO A 435 20.27 17.85 19.68
N LEU A 436 21.10 16.97 20.26
CA LEU A 436 21.67 17.17 21.60
C LEU A 436 22.79 18.20 21.56
N GLU A 437 23.65 18.14 20.55
CA GLU A 437 24.69 19.12 20.27
C GLU A 437 24.09 20.49 19.96
N ALA A 438 23.07 20.56 19.09
CA ALA A 438 22.39 21.81 18.77
C ALA A 438 21.71 22.46 19.98
N LYS A 439 21.26 21.66 20.96
CA LYS A 439 20.71 22.15 22.25
C LYS A 439 21.79 22.54 23.27
N GLY A 440 23.06 22.31 22.95
CA GLY A 440 24.21 22.54 23.83
C GLY A 440 24.25 21.57 25.02
N LEU A 441 23.71 20.37 24.89
CA LEU A 441 23.68 19.35 25.95
C LEU A 441 24.91 18.43 25.91
N VAL A 442 25.51 18.27 24.73
CA VAL A 442 26.77 17.55 24.51
C VAL A 442 27.69 18.41 23.64
N SER A 443 28.99 18.18 23.75
CA SER A 443 30.02 18.82 22.93
C SER A 443 30.85 17.75 22.22
N LEU A 444 31.13 17.97 20.94
CA LEU A 444 32.04 17.17 20.14
C LEU A 444 33.40 17.89 20.07
N GLY A 445 34.44 17.24 20.62
CA GLY A 445 35.82 17.68 20.50
C GLY A 445 36.38 17.49 19.08
N PRO A 446 37.59 18.03 18.83
CA PRO A 446 38.25 17.92 17.53
C PRO A 446 38.44 16.45 17.11
N GLU A 447 38.45 16.20 15.79
CA GLU A 447 38.74 14.87 15.26
C GLU A 447 40.16 14.45 15.63
N GLY A 448 40.29 13.43 16.49
CA GLY A 448 41.57 12.83 16.86
C GLY A 448 42.12 11.90 15.78
N ARG A 449 43.28 11.28 16.05
CA ARG A 449 43.83 10.21 15.18
C ARG A 449 42.78 9.10 15.03
N HIS A 450 42.59 8.64 13.78
CA HIS A 450 41.59 7.63 13.37
C HIS A 450 40.12 8.10 13.25
N ARG A 451 39.84 9.40 13.03
CA ARG A 451 38.47 9.95 12.84
C ARG A 451 37.54 9.69 14.04
N SER A 452 38.09 9.57 15.25
CA SER A 452 37.33 9.52 16.49
C SER A 452 37.13 10.94 17.01
N ARG A 453 35.86 11.35 17.20
CA ARG A 453 35.52 12.61 17.88
C ARG A 453 35.30 12.34 19.35
N THR A 454 35.95 13.13 20.22
CA THR A 454 35.72 13.07 21.66
C THR A 454 34.33 13.61 21.98
N LEU A 455 33.53 12.88 22.74
CA LEU A 455 32.20 13.32 23.15
C LEU A 455 32.21 13.64 24.65
N SER A 456 31.73 14.82 25.03
CA SER A 456 31.66 15.24 26.43
C SER A 456 30.30 15.85 26.75
N ILE A 457 29.80 15.61 27.96
CA ILE A 457 28.58 16.27 28.45
C ILE A 457 28.88 17.72 28.83
N THR A 458 27.95 18.64 28.57
CA THR A 458 28.07 20.03 29.03
C THR A 458 27.44 20.18 30.42
N SER A 459 27.71 21.27 31.13
CA SER A 459 27.03 21.58 32.40
C SER A 459 25.50 21.62 32.25
N LYS A 460 25.01 22.10 31.10
CA LYS A 460 23.57 22.12 30.76
C LYS A 460 23.02 20.70 30.55
N GLY A 461 23.78 19.84 29.89
CA GLY A 461 23.45 18.42 29.73
C GLY A 461 23.38 17.70 31.08
N ASP A 462 24.38 17.89 31.93
CA ASP A 462 24.45 17.29 33.27
C ASP A 462 23.26 17.72 34.14
N GLN A 463 22.95 19.03 34.16
CA GLN A 463 21.80 19.55 34.89
C GLN A 463 20.49 18.94 34.39
N LEU A 464 20.32 18.80 33.07
CA LEU A 464 19.13 18.19 32.49
C LEU A 464 19.00 16.70 32.86
N VAL A 465 20.11 15.95 32.89
CA VAL A 465 20.13 14.56 33.38
C VAL A 465 19.70 14.49 34.84
N ARG A 466 20.20 15.39 35.70
CA ARG A 466 19.78 15.48 37.12
C ARG A 466 18.29 15.77 37.27
N THR A 467 17.72 16.61 36.41
CA THR A 467 16.27 16.89 36.40
C THR A 467 15.45 15.71 35.87
N ALA A 468 15.98 14.96 34.91
CA ALA A 468 15.31 13.80 34.32
C ALA A 468 15.37 12.56 35.22
N LEU A 469 16.37 12.45 36.11
CA LEU A 469 16.59 11.26 36.94
C LEU A 469 15.39 10.93 37.86
N PRO A 470 14.80 11.88 38.63
CA PRO A 470 13.61 11.57 39.43
C PRO A 470 12.39 11.15 38.59
N ILE A 471 12.26 11.68 37.37
CA ILE A 471 11.21 11.27 36.42
C ILE A 471 11.44 9.82 36.01
N TRP A 472 12.68 9.48 35.62
CA TRP A 472 13.06 8.12 35.27
C TRP A 472 12.83 7.14 36.42
N GLU A 473 13.22 7.48 37.65
CA GLU A 473 13.02 6.65 38.84
C GLU A 473 11.53 6.37 39.08
N LYS A 474 10.69 7.41 39.00
CA LYS A 474 9.23 7.27 39.12
C LYS A 474 8.66 6.39 38.00
N THR A 475 9.04 6.65 36.75
CA THR A 475 8.58 5.87 35.58
C THR A 475 8.98 4.40 35.71
N GLN A 476 10.21 4.13 36.14
CA GLN A 476 10.70 2.78 36.41
C GLN A 476 9.93 2.11 37.54
N GLN A 477 9.66 2.83 38.62
CA GLN A 477 8.90 2.30 39.76
C GLN A 477 7.47 1.93 39.33
N THR A 478 6.79 2.77 38.56
CA THR A 478 5.47 2.46 38.00
C THR A 478 5.51 1.20 37.14
N LEU A 479 6.49 1.08 36.25
CA LEU A 479 6.62 -0.11 35.39
C LEU A 479 6.89 -1.38 36.22
N ARG A 480 7.71 -1.28 37.26
CA ARG A 480 8.03 -2.37 38.18
C ARG A 480 6.79 -2.84 38.96
N GLU A 481 5.96 -1.91 39.41
CA GLU A 481 4.72 -2.22 40.12
C GLU A 481 3.71 -2.95 39.22
N GLU A 482 3.55 -2.48 37.97
CA GLU A 482 2.67 -3.12 36.98
C GLU A 482 3.14 -4.53 36.58
N LEU A 483 4.45 -4.74 36.38
CA LEU A 483 5.01 -6.05 36.00
C LEU A 483 5.06 -7.05 37.16
N LYS A 484 5.01 -6.57 38.41
CA LYS A 484 5.26 -7.33 39.64
C LYS A 484 6.70 -7.83 39.76
N LYS A 485 7.19 -7.96 41.00
CA LYS A 485 8.61 -8.21 41.34
C LYS A 485 9.26 -9.42 40.61
N PRO A 486 8.62 -10.59 40.47
CA PRO A 486 9.25 -11.74 39.81
C PRO A 486 9.48 -11.52 38.30
N HIS A 487 8.51 -10.92 37.59
CA HIS A 487 8.65 -10.68 36.16
C HIS A 487 9.63 -9.54 35.88
N TRP A 488 9.72 -8.54 36.76
CA TRP A 488 10.70 -7.45 36.65
C TRP A 488 12.15 -7.97 36.70
N MET A 489 12.46 -8.84 37.66
CA MET A 489 13.81 -9.42 37.80
C MET A 489 14.16 -10.31 36.60
N ASN A 490 13.21 -11.11 36.13
CA ASN A 490 13.44 -12.01 35.01
C ASN A 490 13.56 -11.24 33.67
N LEU A 491 12.84 -10.13 33.50
CA LEU A 491 12.84 -9.37 32.25
C LEU A 491 14.24 -8.95 31.80
N HIS A 492 15.04 -8.37 32.70
CA HIS A 492 16.40 -7.93 32.36
C HIS A 492 17.31 -9.11 31.99
N ALA A 493 17.32 -10.16 32.82
CA ALA A 493 18.15 -11.34 32.58
C ALA A 493 17.81 -12.04 31.25
N GLU A 494 16.52 -12.18 30.93
CA GLU A 494 16.07 -12.79 29.67
C GLU A 494 16.42 -11.92 28.47
N LEU A 495 16.28 -10.59 28.56
CA LEU A 495 16.66 -9.68 27.46
C LEU A 495 18.17 -9.70 27.23
N ASP A 496 18.98 -9.69 28.28
CA ASP A 496 20.44 -9.80 28.18
C ASP A 496 20.84 -11.14 27.54
N HIS A 497 20.16 -12.23 27.92
CA HIS A 497 20.38 -13.54 27.31
C HIS A 497 20.01 -13.56 25.82
N VAL A 498 18.89 -12.94 25.43
CA VAL A 498 18.47 -12.81 24.03
C VAL A 498 19.49 -11.99 23.23
N ILE A 499 19.94 -10.84 23.74
CA ILE A 499 20.93 -9.99 23.07
C ILE A 499 22.23 -10.77 22.85
N LYS A 500 22.78 -11.38 23.92
CA LYS A 500 24.01 -12.16 23.85
C LYS A 500 23.91 -13.35 22.89
N SER A 501 22.77 -14.03 22.86
CA SER A 501 22.56 -15.17 21.97
C SER A 501 22.43 -14.73 20.52
N ALA A 502 21.77 -13.60 20.25
CA ALA A 502 21.63 -13.05 18.90
C ALA A 502 22.95 -12.51 18.34
N ASP A 503 23.79 -11.88 19.17
CA ASP A 503 25.11 -11.37 18.77
C ASP A 503 26.14 -12.48 18.50
N ALA A 504 25.90 -13.69 19.02
CA ALA A 504 26.78 -14.85 18.86
C ALA A 504 26.47 -15.71 17.61
N LEU A 505 25.31 -15.49 16.98
CA LEU A 505 24.88 -16.11 15.72
C LEU A 505 25.35 -15.25 14.53
#